data_AF-A0A261CFQ2-F1
#
_entry.id   AF-A0A261CFQ2-F1
#
_cell.length_a   1.000
_cell.length_b   1.000
_cell.length_c   1.000
_cell.angle_alpha   90.00
_cell.angle_beta   90.00
_cell.angle_gamma   90.00
#
_symmetry.space_group_name_H-M   'P 1'
#
loop_
_entity.id
_entity.type
_entity.pdbx_description
1 polymer ?
#
loop_
_entity_poly.entity_id
_entity_poly.type
_entity_poly.pdbx_seq_one_letter_code
_entity_poly.pdbx_strand_id
1 'polypeptide(L)'
;MKISKFPWVVQKEILRRMHLIELIFMSFCSRKLREFVVNMMKWKSSELETIFYHWHSPNYTRIASTYKGEEFTFLKIRGKPEIGDRIPIQMNFMGMDLHMPTDSEEFLICCDEGEIETILQTTHSFFLGWIGSNIKYELRAYNYLPKVTNITSSQLWLMNKKTAKSQLTTFLSYSPVPEFLCLIVTIYHYKQRYQIHPIMFHSLKFSSQYYIVRESDGYVASFKVESNSMFFTAWNMNEKIFLEKHANNMFQ
;
A
#
# COMPACT_ATOMS: atom_id res chain seq x y z
N MET A 1 4.47 29.50 -12.23
CA MET A 1 3.25 29.32 -11.42
C MET A 1 2.96 30.58 -10.62
N LYS A 2 1.69 30.96 -10.38
CA LYS A 2 1.38 32.19 -9.62
C LYS A 2 1.78 32.09 -8.13
N ILE A 3 1.80 30.89 -7.54
CA ILE A 3 2.12 30.70 -6.11
C ILE A 3 3.53 31.21 -5.75
N SER A 4 4.49 31.08 -6.66
CA SER A 4 5.89 31.47 -6.41
C SER A 4 6.06 32.99 -6.33
N LYS A 5 5.04 33.78 -6.69
CA LYS A 5 5.01 35.23 -6.57
C LYS A 5 4.62 35.72 -5.17
N PHE A 6 4.02 34.87 -4.34
CA PHE A 6 3.67 35.25 -2.96
C PHE A 6 4.91 35.30 -2.07
N PRO A 7 4.90 36.07 -0.95
CA PRO A 7 5.94 35.96 0.06
C PRO A 7 6.10 34.53 0.58
N TRP A 8 7.32 34.18 1.01
CA TRP A 8 7.62 32.82 1.49
C TRP A 8 6.67 32.32 2.58
N VAL A 9 6.31 33.18 3.54
CA VAL A 9 5.42 32.84 4.65
C VAL A 9 4.04 32.41 4.13
N VAL A 10 3.53 33.11 3.11
CA VAL A 10 2.23 32.80 2.47
C VAL A 10 2.32 31.49 1.69
N GLN A 11 3.39 31.30 0.91
CA GLN A 11 3.62 30.03 0.21
C GLN A 11 3.65 28.86 1.21
N LYS A 12 4.37 29.01 2.32
CA LYS A 12 4.49 28.00 3.36
C LYS A 12 3.14 27.64 3.96
N GLU A 13 2.32 28.63 4.30
CA GLU A 13 1.00 28.37 4.91
C GLU A 13 0.03 27.70 3.93
N ILE A 14 -0.01 28.13 2.67
CA ILE A 14 -0.84 27.49 1.64
C ILE A 14 -0.48 26.00 1.50
N LEU A 15 0.82 25.72 1.38
CA LEU A 15 1.30 24.36 1.17
C LEU A 15 1.10 23.49 2.43
N ARG A 16 1.17 24.06 3.66
CA ARG A 16 0.90 23.29 4.89
C ARG A 16 -0.52 22.74 4.94
N ARG A 17 -1.48 23.45 4.36
CA ARG A 17 -2.90 23.09 4.31
C ARG A 17 -3.23 22.01 3.27
N MET A 18 -2.33 21.76 2.32
CA MET A 18 -2.54 20.79 1.25
C MET A 18 -2.44 19.33 1.73
N HIS A 19 -3.25 18.47 1.10
CA HIS A 19 -3.20 17.03 1.20
C HIS A 19 -1.90 16.47 0.60
N LEU A 20 -1.54 15.24 0.99
CA LEU A 20 -0.32 14.56 0.54
C LEU A 20 -0.18 14.58 -0.99
N ILE A 21 -1.26 14.26 -1.68
CA ILE A 21 -1.27 14.14 -3.14
C ILE A 21 -1.17 15.50 -3.86
N GLU A 22 -1.79 16.54 -3.30
CA GLU A 22 -1.61 17.91 -3.80
C GLU A 22 -0.16 18.37 -3.63
N LEU A 23 0.46 18.05 -2.49
CA LEU A 23 1.87 18.30 -2.24
C LEU A 23 2.78 17.55 -3.23
N ILE A 24 2.48 16.28 -3.50
CA ILE A 24 3.12 15.49 -4.55
C ILE A 24 3.04 16.26 -5.89
N PHE A 25 1.87 16.76 -6.28
CA PHE A 25 1.72 17.53 -7.52
C PHE A 25 2.51 18.82 -7.55
N MET A 26 2.46 19.58 -6.47
CA MET A 26 3.23 20.80 -6.33
C MET A 26 4.72 20.54 -6.56
N SER A 27 5.21 19.36 -6.18
CA SER A 27 6.60 18.95 -6.38
C SER A 27 7.00 18.84 -7.86
N PHE A 28 6.07 18.55 -8.79
CA PHE A 28 6.38 18.50 -10.23
C PHE A 28 6.32 19.86 -10.92
N CYS A 29 5.62 20.83 -10.32
CA CYS A 29 5.44 22.14 -10.94
C CYS A 29 6.72 22.98 -11.03
N SER A 30 7.72 22.74 -10.16
CA SER A 30 9.05 23.35 -10.26
C SER A 30 10.06 22.68 -9.33
N ARG A 31 11.36 22.79 -9.65
CA ARG A 31 12.45 22.32 -8.77
C ARG A 31 12.37 22.94 -7.36
N LYS A 32 12.07 24.23 -7.26
CA LYS A 32 11.94 24.95 -5.97
C LYS A 32 10.80 24.39 -5.12
N LEU A 33 9.64 24.12 -5.73
CA LEU A 33 8.52 23.51 -5.03
C LEU A 33 8.84 22.06 -4.65
N ARG A 34 9.53 21.31 -5.51
CA ARG A 34 10.01 19.96 -5.17
C ARG A 34 10.82 19.94 -3.89
N GLU A 35 11.86 20.76 -3.82
CA GLU A 35 12.74 20.87 -2.65
C GLU A 35 11.96 21.28 -1.39
N PHE A 36 11.02 22.21 -1.54
CA PHE A 36 10.17 22.63 -0.44
C PHE A 36 9.25 21.51 0.04
N VAL A 37 8.57 20.81 -0.87
CA VAL A 37 7.68 19.71 -0.51
C VAL A 37 8.48 18.58 0.11
N VAL A 38 9.67 18.23 -0.41
CA VAL A 38 10.57 17.24 0.23
C VAL A 38 10.85 17.61 1.69
N ASN A 39 11.21 18.86 1.95
CA ASN A 39 11.50 19.32 3.32
C ASN A 39 10.25 19.37 4.20
N MET A 40 9.10 19.80 3.65
CA MET A 40 7.82 19.76 4.36
C MET A 40 7.42 18.33 4.69
N MET A 41 7.65 17.39 3.77
CA MET A 41 7.30 15.99 3.93
C MET A 41 8.17 15.30 4.97
N LYS A 42 9.44 15.67 5.13
CA LYS A 42 10.23 15.24 6.31
C LYS A 42 9.63 15.69 7.64
N TRP A 43 8.92 16.82 7.64
CA TRP A 43 8.21 17.33 8.81
C TRP A 43 6.82 16.68 8.96
N LYS A 44 6.07 16.47 7.86
CA LYS A 44 4.76 15.79 7.85
C LYS A 44 4.87 14.27 7.96
N SER A 45 6.02 13.66 7.69
CA SER A 45 6.22 12.20 7.78
C SER A 45 6.10 11.69 9.21
N SER A 46 6.22 12.56 10.21
CA SER A 46 5.86 12.21 11.59
C SER A 46 4.35 11.99 11.77
N GLU A 47 3.51 12.53 10.88
CA GLU A 47 2.05 12.37 10.88
C GLU A 47 1.57 11.29 9.89
N LEU A 48 2.44 10.83 8.98
CA LEU A 48 2.17 9.75 8.03
C LEU A 48 2.69 8.44 8.60
N GLU A 49 1.78 7.50 8.87
CA GLU A 49 2.14 6.25 9.50
C GLU A 49 2.47 5.17 8.48
N THR A 50 1.73 5.10 7.37
CA THR A 50 1.84 4.01 6.40
C THR A 50 1.42 4.42 4.99
N ILE A 51 2.12 3.91 3.98
CA ILE A 51 1.65 3.86 2.59
C ILE A 51 1.21 2.44 2.26
N PHE A 52 -0.02 2.30 1.80
CA PHE A 52 -0.62 1.03 1.40
C PHE A 52 -0.66 0.92 -0.11
N TYR A 53 -0.20 -0.22 -0.61
CA TYR A 53 -0.41 -0.65 -1.99
C TYR A 53 -1.47 -1.74 -1.98
N HIS A 54 -2.66 -1.43 -2.49
CA HIS A 54 -3.73 -2.40 -2.66
C HIS A 54 -3.69 -2.91 -4.09
N TRP A 55 -3.48 -4.21 -4.23
CA TRP A 55 -3.46 -4.92 -5.49
C TRP A 55 -4.48 -6.05 -5.47
N HIS A 56 -5.55 -5.92 -6.23
CA HIS A 56 -6.52 -7.01 -6.39
C HIS A 56 -6.47 -7.63 -7.77
N SER A 57 -6.49 -6.76 -8.77
CA SER A 57 -6.41 -7.07 -10.19
C SER A 57 -5.92 -5.81 -10.91
N PRO A 58 -5.55 -5.89 -12.19
CA PRO A 58 -5.20 -4.72 -13.00
C PRO A 58 -6.13 -3.52 -12.79
N ASN A 59 -7.44 -3.75 -12.70
CA ASN A 59 -8.45 -2.69 -12.64
C ASN A 59 -8.75 -2.19 -11.21
N TYR A 60 -8.22 -2.88 -10.21
CA TYR A 60 -8.44 -2.61 -8.79
C TYR A 60 -7.10 -2.41 -8.09
N THR A 61 -6.29 -1.51 -8.65
CA THR A 61 -5.01 -1.07 -8.07
C THR A 61 -5.16 0.34 -7.50
N ARG A 62 -4.83 0.49 -6.21
CA ARG A 62 -4.88 1.80 -5.55
C ARG A 62 -3.76 1.95 -4.52
N ILE A 63 -3.36 3.19 -4.31
CA ILE A 63 -2.38 3.59 -3.31
C ILE A 63 -3.10 4.49 -2.31
N ALA A 64 -2.96 4.12 -1.04
CA ALA A 64 -3.56 4.82 0.08
C ALA A 64 -2.49 5.17 1.12
N SER A 65 -2.83 6.07 2.02
CA SER A 65 -2.01 6.36 3.19
C SER A 65 -2.87 6.51 4.43
N THR A 66 -2.26 6.33 5.59
CA THR A 66 -2.89 6.71 6.86
C THR A 66 -2.47 8.11 7.28
N TYR A 67 -3.46 8.93 7.65
CA TYR A 67 -3.27 10.22 8.29
C TYR A 67 -4.14 10.29 9.54
N LYS A 68 -3.51 10.52 10.71
CA LYS A 68 -4.21 10.54 12.02
C LYS A 68 -5.04 9.28 12.28
N GLY A 69 -4.53 8.12 11.89
CA GLY A 69 -5.20 6.83 12.08
C GLY A 69 -6.26 6.45 11.05
N GLU A 70 -6.62 7.34 10.10
CA GLU A 70 -7.58 7.04 9.04
C GLU A 70 -6.89 6.75 7.71
N GLU A 71 -7.26 5.64 7.07
CA GLU A 71 -6.80 5.27 5.73
C GLU A 71 -7.60 6.07 4.68
N PHE A 72 -6.90 6.79 3.81
CA PHE A 72 -7.50 7.47 2.66
C PHE A 72 -6.78 7.08 1.39
N THR A 73 -7.55 6.73 0.35
CA THR A 73 -7.00 6.48 -0.98
C THR A 73 -6.73 7.81 -1.65
N PHE A 74 -5.55 7.97 -2.22
CA PHE A 74 -5.18 9.22 -2.89
C PHE A 74 -4.75 9.03 -4.33
N LEU A 75 -4.50 7.79 -4.77
CA LEU A 75 -4.11 7.48 -6.15
C LEU A 75 -4.67 6.12 -6.58
N LYS A 76 -5.26 6.08 -7.77
CA LYS A 76 -5.70 4.87 -8.47
C LYS A 76 -4.90 4.68 -9.74
N ILE A 77 -4.70 3.43 -10.13
CA ILE A 77 -4.09 3.07 -11.42
C ILE A 77 -5.09 2.18 -12.15
N ARG A 78 -5.47 2.55 -13.38
CA ARG A 78 -6.42 1.79 -14.21
C ARG A 78 -5.99 1.71 -15.66
N GLY A 79 -6.50 0.69 -16.34
CA GLY A 79 -6.39 0.54 -17.79
C GLY A 79 -7.29 1.53 -18.54
N LYS A 80 -6.82 2.04 -19.70
CA LYS A 80 -7.57 2.95 -20.58
C LYS A 80 -9.02 2.55 -20.94
N PRO A 81 -9.39 1.28 -21.21
CA PRO A 81 -10.76 0.94 -21.62
C PRO A 81 -11.85 1.26 -20.58
N GLU A 82 -11.49 1.59 -19.33
CA GLU A 82 -12.46 1.87 -18.26
C GLU A 82 -12.87 3.35 -18.12
N ILE A 83 -12.27 4.27 -18.89
CA ILE A 83 -12.44 5.72 -18.68
C ILE A 83 -13.60 6.32 -19.48
N GLY A 84 -14.10 5.60 -20.50
CA GLY A 84 -15.16 6.08 -21.39
C GLY A 84 -14.77 7.35 -22.16
N ASP A 85 -15.75 8.14 -22.61
CA ASP A 85 -15.57 9.36 -23.41
C ASP A 85 -15.12 10.61 -22.60
N ARG A 86 -14.60 10.44 -21.39
CA ARG A 86 -14.17 11.57 -20.55
C ARG A 86 -12.96 12.25 -21.18
N ILE A 87 -13.03 13.56 -21.44
CA ILE A 87 -11.89 14.38 -21.88
C ILE A 87 -11.05 14.72 -20.64
N PRO A 88 -9.90 14.07 -20.41
CA PRO A 88 -9.14 14.27 -19.19
C PRO A 88 -8.17 15.43 -19.35
N ILE A 89 -7.90 16.13 -18.24
CA ILE A 89 -6.75 17.04 -18.17
C ILE A 89 -5.52 16.17 -17.93
N GLN A 90 -4.77 15.92 -19.00
CA GLN A 90 -3.54 15.15 -18.98
C GLN A 90 -2.43 15.96 -18.31
N MET A 91 -1.89 15.43 -17.21
CA MET A 91 -0.68 15.94 -16.60
C MET A 91 0.42 14.90 -16.72
N ASN A 92 1.60 15.32 -17.17
CA ASN A 92 2.77 14.45 -17.21
C ASN A 92 3.37 14.32 -15.79
N PHE A 93 3.03 13.23 -15.11
CA PHE A 93 3.54 12.83 -13.79
C PHE A 93 4.60 11.74 -13.98
N MET A 94 5.88 12.10 -13.86
CA MET A 94 7.00 11.16 -14.08
C MET A 94 7.00 10.48 -15.46
N GLY A 95 6.55 11.17 -16.50
CA GLY A 95 6.36 10.56 -17.83
C GLY A 95 5.03 9.81 -17.99
N MET A 96 4.20 9.74 -16.95
CA MET A 96 2.90 9.06 -16.96
C MET A 96 1.75 10.06 -17.07
N ASP A 97 0.66 9.65 -17.70
CA ASP A 97 -0.53 10.46 -17.85
C ASP A 97 -1.42 10.34 -16.61
N LEU A 98 -1.52 11.45 -15.89
CA LEU A 98 -2.39 11.60 -14.75
C LEU A 98 -3.66 12.36 -15.14
N HIS A 99 -4.78 11.82 -14.69
CA HIS A 99 -6.10 12.41 -14.77
C HIS A 99 -6.44 13.05 -13.42
N MET A 100 -6.74 14.34 -13.47
CA MET A 100 -7.12 15.11 -12.27
C MET A 100 -8.48 14.65 -11.73
N PRO A 101 -8.64 14.55 -10.40
CA PRO A 101 -9.91 14.24 -9.77
C PRO A 101 -10.92 15.38 -9.95
N THR A 102 -12.20 15.02 -10.01
CA THR A 102 -13.30 15.93 -9.68
C THR A 102 -13.54 15.92 -8.16
N ASP A 103 -14.36 16.83 -7.62
CA ASP A 103 -14.61 17.01 -6.18
C ASP A 103 -15.01 15.73 -5.39
N SER A 104 -15.37 14.65 -6.08
CA SER A 104 -15.76 13.34 -5.53
C SER A 104 -14.84 12.17 -5.90
N GLU A 105 -13.79 12.40 -6.70
CA GLU A 105 -12.93 11.34 -7.25
C GLU A 105 -11.50 11.43 -6.71
N GLU A 106 -10.79 10.31 -6.76
CA GLU A 106 -9.36 10.24 -6.42
C GLU A 106 -8.52 10.45 -7.68
N PHE A 107 -7.25 10.78 -7.53
CA PHE A 107 -6.34 10.89 -8.68
C PHE A 107 -6.21 9.56 -9.41
N LEU A 108 -6.18 9.61 -10.73
CA LEU A 108 -6.15 8.42 -11.57
C LEU A 108 -4.97 8.47 -12.54
N ILE A 109 -4.12 7.44 -12.51
CA ILE A 109 -3.14 7.18 -13.55
C ILE A 109 -3.76 6.20 -14.54
N CYS A 110 -3.72 6.57 -15.80
CA CYS A 110 -4.30 5.79 -16.88
C CYS A 110 -3.19 5.22 -17.75
N CYS A 111 -3.28 3.94 -18.05
CA CYS A 111 -2.20 3.23 -18.70
C CYS A 111 -2.69 2.10 -19.60
N ASP A 112 -1.80 1.61 -20.45
CA ASP A 112 -2.11 0.46 -21.29
C ASP A 112 -2.09 -0.84 -20.47
N GLU A 113 -2.80 -1.85 -20.97
CA GLU A 113 -2.87 -3.14 -20.30
C GLU A 113 -1.46 -3.75 -20.20
N GLY A 114 -1.05 -4.12 -18.99
CA GLY A 114 0.30 -4.63 -18.69
C GLY A 114 1.28 -3.60 -18.13
N GLU A 115 1.00 -2.29 -18.23
CA GLU A 115 1.88 -1.24 -17.68
C GLU A 115 1.65 -0.96 -16.19
N ILE A 116 0.53 -1.44 -15.65
CA ILE A 116 0.07 -1.15 -14.28
C ILE A 116 1.14 -1.53 -13.25
N GLU A 117 1.80 -2.68 -13.40
CA GLU A 117 2.87 -3.08 -12.48
C GLU A 117 4.09 -2.15 -12.59
N THR A 118 4.51 -1.80 -13.79
CA THR A 118 5.62 -0.86 -14.02
C THR A 118 5.33 0.51 -13.43
N ILE A 119 4.10 0.99 -13.56
CA ILE A 119 3.64 2.26 -12.97
C ILE A 119 3.63 2.18 -11.46
N LEU A 120 3.13 1.07 -10.90
CA LEU A 120 3.15 0.82 -9.47
C LEU A 120 4.58 0.81 -8.93
N GLN A 121 5.51 0.13 -9.61
CA GLN A 121 6.93 0.09 -9.27
C GLN A 121 7.56 1.48 -9.34
N THR A 122 7.31 2.22 -10.42
CA THR A 122 7.84 3.59 -10.61
C THR A 122 7.35 4.52 -9.51
N THR A 123 6.05 4.44 -9.20
CA THR A 123 5.41 5.23 -8.13
C THR A 123 5.97 4.84 -6.77
N HIS A 124 6.19 3.55 -6.53
CA HIS A 124 6.81 3.06 -5.30
C HIS A 124 8.27 3.52 -5.16
N SER A 125 9.08 3.40 -6.21
CA SER A 125 10.47 3.91 -6.23
C SER A 125 10.53 5.42 -6.00
N PHE A 126 9.55 6.17 -6.53
CA PHE A 126 9.42 7.57 -6.21
C PHE A 126 9.16 7.78 -4.71
N PHE A 127 8.18 7.09 -4.11
CA PHE A 127 7.92 7.23 -2.68
C PHE A 127 9.12 6.84 -1.81
N LEU A 128 9.82 5.77 -2.16
CA LEU A 128 11.07 5.38 -1.48
C LEU A 128 12.15 6.46 -1.59
N GLY A 129 12.40 6.98 -2.79
CA GLY A 129 13.40 8.04 -2.98
C GLY A 129 12.99 9.37 -2.33
N TRP A 130 11.69 9.59 -2.17
CA TRP A 130 11.13 10.86 -1.74
C TRP A 130 10.89 10.95 -0.23
N ILE A 131 10.27 9.93 0.35
CA ILE A 131 9.92 9.84 1.78
C ILE A 131 10.99 9.05 2.55
N GLY A 132 11.65 8.09 1.88
CA GLY A 132 12.62 7.20 2.50
C GLY A 132 11.97 5.97 3.13
N SER A 133 12.80 5.16 3.78
CA SER A 133 12.42 3.92 4.46
C SER A 133 11.95 4.10 5.91
N ASN A 134 11.79 5.34 6.36
CA ASN A 134 11.40 5.66 7.75
C ASN A 134 9.89 5.52 8.00
N ILE A 135 9.09 5.38 6.95
CA ILE A 135 7.66 5.11 7.05
C ILE A 135 7.39 3.64 6.71
N LYS A 136 6.26 3.13 7.20
CA LYS A 136 5.81 1.79 6.88
C LYS A 136 5.29 1.72 5.44
N TYR A 137 5.73 0.72 4.69
CA TYR A 137 5.16 0.37 3.39
C TYR A 137 4.45 -0.98 3.50
N GLU A 138 3.16 -0.99 3.19
CA GLU A 138 2.33 -2.18 3.31
C GLU A 138 1.77 -2.62 1.95
N LEU A 139 1.96 -3.89 1.60
CA LEU A 139 1.36 -4.50 0.42
C LEU A 139 0.13 -5.34 0.82
N ARG A 140 -1.03 -5.03 0.25
CA ARG A 140 -2.23 -5.86 0.34
C ARG A 140 -2.53 -6.42 -1.04
N ALA A 141 -2.23 -7.70 -1.25
CA ALA A 141 -2.25 -8.29 -2.60
C ALA A 141 -3.10 -9.56 -2.69
N TYR A 142 -3.82 -9.70 -3.80
CA TYR A 142 -4.68 -10.86 -4.10
C TYR A 142 -4.20 -11.59 -5.35
N ASN A 143 -3.92 -12.89 -5.23
CA ASN A 143 -3.51 -13.84 -6.28
C ASN A 143 -2.24 -13.52 -7.10
N TYR A 144 -1.81 -12.27 -7.15
CA TYR A 144 -0.59 -11.82 -7.82
C TYR A 144 0.13 -10.84 -6.91
N LEU A 145 1.44 -10.98 -6.81
CA LEU A 145 2.29 -10.16 -5.96
C LEU A 145 3.13 -9.23 -6.85
N PRO A 146 2.84 -7.92 -6.89
CA PRO A 146 3.67 -7.00 -7.65
C PRO A 146 5.08 -6.94 -7.09
N LYS A 147 6.08 -6.71 -7.96
CA LYS A 147 7.49 -6.63 -7.55
C LYS A 147 7.84 -5.25 -6.99
N VAL A 148 7.25 -4.92 -5.84
CA VAL A 148 7.60 -3.74 -5.04
C VAL A 148 8.62 -4.14 -3.96
N THR A 149 9.69 -3.35 -3.84
CA THR A 149 10.80 -3.59 -2.90
C THR A 149 10.53 -2.94 -1.54
N ASN A 150 11.36 -3.21 -0.53
CA ASN A 150 11.33 -2.51 0.76
C ASN A 150 9.93 -2.45 1.43
N ILE A 151 9.11 -3.48 1.22
CA ILE A 151 7.80 -3.63 1.86
C ILE A 151 8.02 -4.19 3.25
N THR A 152 7.63 -3.43 4.29
CA THR A 152 7.85 -3.85 5.68
C THR A 152 6.72 -4.72 6.22
N SER A 153 5.52 -4.57 5.65
CA SER A 153 4.30 -5.27 6.07
C SER A 153 3.53 -5.80 4.89
N SER A 154 2.89 -6.96 5.02
CA SER A 154 2.11 -7.53 3.93
C SER A 154 0.90 -8.32 4.42
N GLN A 155 -0.21 -8.18 3.70
CA GLN A 155 -1.38 -9.04 3.78
C GLN A 155 -1.61 -9.66 2.40
N LEU A 156 -1.35 -10.97 2.29
CA LEU A 156 -1.31 -11.65 1.01
C LEU A 156 -2.39 -12.74 0.96
N TRP A 157 -3.29 -12.62 -0.01
CA TRP A 157 -4.30 -13.62 -0.33
C TRP A 157 -3.82 -14.48 -1.50
N LEU A 158 -3.27 -15.66 -1.20
CA LEU A 158 -2.72 -16.58 -2.20
C LEU A 158 -3.69 -17.75 -2.40
N MET A 159 -4.69 -17.56 -3.26
CA MET A 159 -5.76 -18.55 -3.44
C MET A 159 -5.36 -19.70 -4.37
N ASN A 160 -4.37 -19.49 -5.24
CA ASN A 160 -3.87 -20.51 -6.15
C ASN A 160 -2.74 -21.32 -5.52
N LYS A 161 -3.06 -22.49 -4.97
CA LYS A 161 -2.08 -23.41 -4.36
C LYS A 161 -0.89 -23.77 -5.26
N LYS A 162 -1.09 -23.86 -6.58
CA LYS A 162 -0.03 -24.25 -7.52
C LYS A 162 1.04 -23.18 -7.65
N THR A 163 0.65 -21.91 -7.57
CA THR A 163 1.55 -20.76 -7.76
C THR A 163 1.90 -20.05 -6.45
N ALA A 164 1.18 -20.32 -5.35
CA ALA A 164 1.35 -19.64 -4.06
C ALA A 164 2.79 -19.74 -3.54
N LYS A 165 3.39 -20.95 -3.55
CA LYS A 165 4.76 -21.15 -3.10
C LYS A 165 5.75 -20.34 -3.94
N SER A 166 5.69 -20.45 -5.26
CA SER A 166 6.62 -19.74 -6.14
C SER A 166 6.45 -18.23 -6.03
N GLN A 167 5.21 -17.72 -6.02
CA GLN A 167 4.93 -16.30 -5.85
C GLN A 167 5.46 -15.77 -4.52
N LEU A 168 5.23 -16.49 -3.42
CA LEU A 168 5.72 -16.09 -2.11
C LEU A 168 7.25 -16.11 -2.05
N THR A 169 7.90 -17.16 -2.55
CA THR A 169 9.38 -17.23 -2.60
C THR A 169 9.97 -16.10 -3.43
N THR A 170 9.37 -15.81 -4.59
CA THR A 170 9.75 -14.68 -5.43
C THR A 170 9.55 -13.36 -4.67
N PHE A 171 8.40 -13.14 -4.02
CA PHE A 171 8.14 -11.95 -3.20
C PHE A 171 9.17 -11.70 -2.11
N LEU A 172 9.47 -12.74 -1.33
CA LEU A 172 10.43 -12.65 -0.23
C LEU A 172 11.87 -12.41 -0.71
N SER A 173 12.18 -12.69 -1.99
CA SER A 173 13.51 -12.44 -2.56
C SER A 173 13.81 -10.95 -2.78
N TYR A 174 12.79 -10.11 -3.04
CA TYR A 174 12.95 -8.66 -3.26
C TYR A 174 12.41 -7.80 -2.12
N SER A 175 11.52 -8.34 -1.30
CA SER A 175 11.02 -7.71 -0.07
C SER A 175 11.10 -8.71 1.09
N PRO A 176 12.31 -8.97 1.62
CA PRO A 176 12.47 -9.82 2.79
C PRO A 176 11.76 -9.16 3.98
N VAL A 177 10.63 -9.72 4.40
CA VAL A 177 9.67 -9.06 5.30
C VAL A 177 10.30 -8.81 6.68
N PRO A 178 10.48 -7.56 7.10
CA PRO A 178 11.10 -7.20 8.36
C PRO A 178 10.09 -6.80 9.47
N GLU A 179 8.76 -6.79 9.28
CA GLU A 179 7.84 -6.42 10.40
C GLU A 179 6.61 -7.31 10.55
N PHE A 180 5.86 -7.52 9.46
CA PHE A 180 4.59 -8.26 9.52
C PHE A 180 4.27 -8.95 8.20
N LEU A 181 3.95 -10.25 8.24
CA LEU A 181 3.46 -10.99 7.09
C LEU A 181 2.22 -11.78 7.49
N CYS A 182 1.05 -11.44 6.94
CA CYS A 182 -0.16 -12.24 7.04
C CYS A 182 -0.41 -12.97 5.71
N LEU A 183 -0.53 -14.28 5.76
CA LEU A 183 -0.86 -15.16 4.64
C LEU A 183 -2.25 -15.72 4.82
N ILE A 184 -3.07 -15.54 3.79
CA ILE A 184 -4.42 -16.09 3.71
C ILE A 184 -4.45 -17.04 2.53
N VAL A 185 -4.56 -18.34 2.84
CA VAL A 185 -4.56 -19.41 1.84
C VAL A 185 -5.88 -20.16 1.95
N THR A 186 -6.53 -20.39 0.81
CA THR A 186 -7.75 -21.21 0.76
C THR A 186 -7.41 -22.68 0.84
N ILE A 187 -8.11 -23.42 1.70
CA ILE A 187 -7.84 -24.84 1.94
C ILE A 187 -8.60 -25.77 0.95
N TYR A 188 -9.49 -25.26 0.09
CA TYR A 188 -10.37 -26.11 -0.71
C TYR A 188 -9.70 -27.08 -1.69
N HIS A 189 -10.34 -28.24 -1.79
CA HIS A 189 -10.28 -29.21 -2.87
C HIS A 189 -11.73 -29.48 -3.29
N TYR A 190 -12.30 -28.68 -4.21
CA TYR A 190 -13.61 -29.00 -4.80
C TYR A 190 -13.74 -28.50 -6.24
N LYS A 191 -14.32 -29.35 -7.09
CA LYS A 191 -14.63 -29.12 -8.51
C LYS A 191 -15.95 -28.33 -8.65
N GLN A 192 -16.04 -27.07 -8.24
CA GLN A 192 -17.07 -26.16 -8.79
C GLN A 192 -16.84 -24.70 -8.39
N ARG A 193 -16.96 -23.81 -9.37
CA ARG A 193 -16.81 -22.36 -9.22
C ARG A 193 -18.15 -21.73 -8.84
N TYR A 194 -18.18 -20.89 -7.81
CA TYR A 194 -19.16 -19.82 -7.68
C TYR A 194 -18.45 -18.48 -7.88
N GLN A 195 -19.08 -17.59 -8.66
CA GLN A 195 -18.64 -16.22 -8.89
C GLN A 195 -18.68 -15.45 -7.57
N ILE A 196 -17.53 -15.08 -7.04
CA ILE A 196 -17.46 -14.21 -5.86
C ILE A 196 -17.42 -12.76 -6.36
N HIS A 197 -18.46 -12.01 -6.02
CA HIS A 197 -18.63 -10.58 -6.34
C HIS A 197 -17.56 -9.72 -5.63
N PRO A 198 -17.03 -8.66 -6.26
CA PRO A 198 -15.94 -7.84 -5.71
C PRO A 198 -16.48 -6.94 -4.60
N ILE A 199 -16.10 -7.16 -3.33
CA ILE A 199 -16.53 -6.27 -2.23
C ILE A 199 -15.36 -5.98 -1.28
N MET A 200 -15.20 -4.68 -1.04
CA MET A 200 -14.47 -3.94 0.00
C MET A 200 -13.40 -4.68 0.83
N PHE A 201 -12.18 -4.17 0.74
CA PHE A 201 -11.09 -4.48 1.67
C PHE A 201 -11.33 -3.79 3.02
N HIS A 202 -11.73 -4.56 4.03
CA HIS A 202 -11.51 -4.17 5.43
C HIS A 202 -10.08 -4.54 5.80
N SER A 203 -9.36 -3.65 6.49
CA SER A 203 -8.10 -4.03 7.14
C SER A 203 -8.40 -5.19 8.09
N LEU A 204 -7.82 -6.36 7.83
CA LEU A 204 -8.08 -7.52 8.67
C LEU A 204 -7.29 -7.32 9.97
N LYS A 205 -7.97 -6.92 11.05
CA LYS A 205 -7.40 -7.05 12.40
C LYS A 205 -7.29 -8.53 12.69
N PHE A 206 -6.09 -9.08 12.53
CA PHE A 206 -5.80 -10.47 12.83
C PHE A 206 -5.56 -10.61 14.34
N SER A 207 -6.44 -11.35 15.02
CA SER A 207 -6.23 -11.85 16.38
C SER A 207 -6.25 -13.38 16.35
N SER A 208 -5.31 -13.99 17.06
CA SER A 208 -5.28 -15.43 17.31
C SER A 208 -5.08 -15.65 18.80
N GLN A 209 -5.80 -16.62 19.35
CA GLN A 209 -5.59 -17.09 20.72
C GLN A 209 -4.31 -17.94 20.85
N TYR A 210 -3.75 -18.38 19.72
CA TYR A 210 -2.58 -19.25 19.67
C TYR A 210 -1.42 -18.58 18.93
N TYR A 211 -0.24 -18.71 19.51
CA TYR A 211 1.03 -18.33 18.92
C TYR A 211 2.08 -19.42 19.14
N ILE A 212 3.10 -19.42 18.29
CA ILE A 212 4.27 -20.31 18.36
C ILE A 212 5.52 -19.45 18.45
N VAL A 213 6.49 -19.88 19.25
CA VAL A 213 7.80 -19.25 19.37
C VAL A 213 8.79 -20.13 18.65
N ARG A 214 9.54 -19.55 17.72
CA ARG A 214 10.57 -20.29 16.99
C ARG A 214 11.79 -20.46 17.90
N GLU A 215 12.16 -21.71 18.17
CA GLU A 215 13.26 -22.02 19.11
C GLU A 215 14.61 -21.38 18.72
N SER A 216 14.88 -21.25 17.42
CA SER A 216 16.19 -20.78 16.93
C SER A 216 16.46 -19.31 17.21
N ASP A 217 15.44 -18.46 17.18
CA ASP A 217 15.60 -17.00 17.23
C ASP A 217 14.57 -16.29 18.14
N GLY A 218 13.66 -17.04 18.76
CA GLY A 218 12.65 -16.52 19.68
C GLY A 218 11.54 -15.70 19.02
N TYR A 219 11.49 -15.64 17.69
CA TYR A 219 10.48 -14.88 16.97
C TYR A 219 9.13 -15.58 16.95
N VAL A 220 8.07 -14.79 17.02
CA VAL A 220 6.70 -15.28 17.14
C VAL A 220 6.04 -15.44 15.78
N ALA A 221 5.26 -16.50 15.62
CA ALA A 221 4.22 -16.60 14.61
C ALA A 221 2.88 -16.90 15.27
N SER A 222 1.80 -16.50 14.64
CA SER A 222 0.44 -16.79 15.09
C SER A 222 -0.31 -17.45 13.95
N PHE A 223 -1.20 -18.37 14.27
CA PHE A 223 -2.02 -19.03 13.26
C PHE A 223 -3.46 -19.16 13.74
N LYS A 224 -4.40 -18.98 12.81
CA LYS A 224 -5.83 -19.20 13.04
C LYS A 224 -6.36 -20.08 11.93
N VAL A 225 -7.07 -21.13 12.30
CA VAL A 225 -7.79 -21.97 11.34
C VAL A 225 -9.27 -21.67 11.50
N GLU A 226 -9.90 -21.24 10.42
CA GLU A 226 -11.35 -21.10 10.31
C GLU A 226 -11.87 -22.17 9.34
N SER A 227 -13.19 -22.33 9.29
CA SER A 227 -13.88 -23.36 8.49
C SER A 227 -13.38 -23.44 7.04
N ASN A 228 -12.98 -22.29 6.47
CA ASN A 228 -12.69 -22.14 5.03
C ASN A 228 -11.29 -21.59 4.72
N SER A 229 -10.52 -21.21 5.74
CA SER A 229 -9.29 -20.41 5.57
C SER A 229 -8.28 -20.73 6.66
N MET A 230 -7.01 -20.75 6.28
CA MET A 230 -5.91 -20.68 7.24
C MET A 230 -5.27 -19.30 7.17
N PHE A 231 -5.11 -18.70 8.34
CA PHE A 231 -4.38 -17.46 8.54
C PHE A 231 -3.07 -17.81 9.22
N PHE A 232 -1.97 -17.38 8.64
CA PHE A 232 -0.65 -17.51 9.24
C PHE A 232 0.01 -16.14 9.25
N THR A 233 0.48 -15.72 10.42
CA THR A 233 1.12 -14.43 10.60
C THR A 233 2.50 -14.61 11.22
N ALA A 234 3.55 -14.15 10.55
CA ALA A 234 4.89 -14.08 11.12
C ALA A 234 5.15 -12.65 11.62
N TRP A 235 5.61 -12.53 12.87
CA TRP A 235 5.87 -11.26 13.52
C TRP A 235 7.37 -11.04 13.66
N ASN A 236 7.86 -9.86 13.31
CA ASN A 236 9.25 -9.49 13.61
C ASN A 236 9.37 -8.98 15.05
N MET A 237 8.99 -9.80 16.03
CA MET A 237 9.19 -9.53 17.45
C MET A 237 9.33 -10.83 18.24
N ASN A 238 10.02 -10.75 19.38
CA ASN A 238 10.15 -11.85 20.31
C ASN A 238 8.88 -12.00 21.18
N GLU A 239 8.77 -13.13 21.88
CA GLU A 239 7.61 -13.47 22.71
C GLU A 239 7.28 -12.39 23.75
N LYS A 240 8.29 -11.82 24.41
CA LYS A 240 8.08 -10.78 25.42
C LYS A 240 7.38 -9.55 24.83
N ILE A 241 7.91 -9.01 23.72
CA ILE A 241 7.34 -7.84 23.03
C ILE A 241 5.95 -8.18 22.46
N PHE A 242 5.78 -9.40 21.96
CA PHE A 242 4.50 -9.87 21.44
C PHE A 242 3.42 -9.84 22.51
N LEU A 243 3.70 -10.41 23.70
CA LEU A 243 2.79 -10.42 24.84
C LEU A 243 2.49 -9.01 25.35
N GLU A 244 3.49 -8.14 25.47
CA GLU A 244 3.27 -6.73 25.88
C GLU A 244 2.30 -5.99 24.95
N LYS A 245 2.39 -6.23 23.63
CA LYS A 245 1.54 -5.57 22.63
C LYS A 245 0.16 -6.20 22.45
N HIS A 246 0.02 -7.51 22.70
CA HIS A 246 -1.19 -8.28 22.33
C HIS A 246 -1.90 -8.97 23.49
N ALA A 247 -1.41 -8.90 24.73
CA ALA A 247 -2.02 -9.55 25.89
C ALA A 247 -3.51 -9.20 26.07
N ASN A 248 -3.90 -7.94 25.82
CA ASN A 248 -5.28 -7.50 25.96
C ASN A 248 -6.24 -8.08 24.88
N ASN A 249 -5.71 -8.54 23.75
CA ASN A 249 -6.49 -9.09 22.63
C ASN A 249 -6.54 -10.63 22.62
N MET A 250 -5.81 -11.31 23.52
CA MET A 250 -5.79 -12.79 23.62
C MET A 250 -6.90 -13.34 24.53
N PHE A 251 -7.52 -12.51 25.37
CA PHE A 251 -8.55 -12.91 26.35
C PHE A 251 -9.98 -12.42 26.02
N GLN A 252 -10.22 -11.95 24.79
CA GLN A 252 -11.55 -11.64 24.26
C GLN A 252 -11.95 -12.68 23.20
#